data_AF-A0A2V8F838-F1
#
_entry.id   AF-A0A2V8F838-F1
#
_cell.length_a   1.000
_cell.length_b   1.000
_cell.length_c   1.000
_cell.angle_alpha   90.00
_cell.angle_beta   90.00
_cell.angle_gamma   90.00
#
_symmetry.space_group_name_H-M   'P 1'
#
loop_
_entity.id
_entity.type
_entity.pdbx_description
1 polymer ?
#
loop_
_entity_poly.entity_id
_entity_poly.type
_entity_poly.pdbx_seq_one_letter_code
_entity_poly.pdbx_strand_id
1 'polypeptide(L)'
;MAILLLLLVTLAAHAGAQREGWRRFRVPEGAGAYPPRYPPQDFEDGSFMLCKLQYTSVRYEEMGIGWSTDYPYAGINLMIRLSEMTKTPVTKGENGEPTYWVVRLTDDALFRCPALMGSDVGTMGLSDIEAERLRAYLLKGGFLWVDDFWGTAGWMQWSSEIHKALPEYPIFDITRDHPIRHMLYPVDDVEQVTNINNWMRTRNTSERGADSPHANFRGIADEKGRLMVVMTHNTDFGDSWERESESREFFERFSPKGYALGIDVLLYSLTH
;
A
#
# COMPACT_ATOMS: atom_id res chain seq x y z
N MET A 1 27.44 0.64 -45.61
CA MET A 1 27.78 1.44 -44.40
C MET A 1 26.71 2.45 -44.01
N ALA A 2 26.08 3.19 -44.95
CA ALA A 2 25.09 4.22 -44.61
C ALA A 2 23.80 3.70 -43.92
N ILE A 3 23.29 2.53 -44.32
CA ILE A 3 22.05 1.96 -43.76
C ILE A 3 22.24 1.49 -42.30
N LEU A 4 23.43 0.97 -41.96
CA LEU A 4 23.75 0.52 -40.60
C LEU A 4 23.84 1.70 -39.61
N LEU A 5 24.36 2.84 -40.08
CA LEU A 5 24.43 4.07 -39.28
C LEU A 5 23.04 4.67 -39.01
N LEU A 6 22.14 4.65 -40.01
CA LEU A 6 20.76 5.11 -39.86
C LEU A 6 19.94 4.24 -38.89
N LEU A 7 20.15 2.92 -38.89
CA LEU A 7 19.52 2.01 -37.93
C LEU A 7 20.05 2.23 -36.49
N LEU A 8 21.35 2.48 -36.32
CA LEU A 8 21.94 2.75 -35.01
C LEU A 8 21.50 4.10 -34.44
N VAL A 9 21.37 5.14 -35.27
CA VAL A 9 20.91 6.47 -34.85
C VAL A 9 19.41 6.44 -34.48
N THR A 10 18.59 5.69 -35.22
CA THR A 10 17.17 5.54 -34.89
C THR A 10 16.96 4.73 -33.61
N LEU A 11 17.70 3.65 -33.37
CA LEU A 11 17.67 2.89 -32.12
C LEU A 11 18.14 3.73 -30.91
N ALA A 12 19.22 4.50 -31.08
CA ALA A 12 19.73 5.39 -30.03
C ALA A 12 18.75 6.54 -29.72
N ALA A 13 18.08 7.09 -30.73
CA ALA A 13 17.06 8.14 -30.55
C ALA A 13 15.79 7.60 -29.85
N HIS A 14 15.35 6.38 -30.16
CA HIS A 14 14.22 5.75 -29.47
C HIS A 14 14.57 5.41 -28.01
N ALA A 15 15.77 4.89 -27.75
CA ALA A 15 16.25 4.62 -26.40
C ALA A 15 16.42 5.92 -25.58
N GLY A 16 16.89 7.00 -26.21
CA GLY A 16 17.00 8.33 -25.59
C GLY A 16 15.63 8.91 -25.24
N ALA A 17 14.67 8.89 -26.17
CA ALA A 17 13.33 9.41 -25.97
C ALA A 17 12.52 8.62 -24.92
N GLN A 18 12.67 7.29 -24.86
CA GLN A 18 12.07 6.49 -23.77
C GLN A 18 12.68 6.81 -22.41
N ARG A 19 14.00 7.01 -22.35
CA ARG A 19 14.72 7.30 -21.10
C ARG A 19 14.46 8.72 -20.58
N GLU A 20 14.26 9.67 -21.49
CA GLU A 20 13.91 11.06 -21.17
C GLU A 20 12.42 11.23 -20.84
N GLY A 21 11.53 10.49 -21.51
CA GLY A 21 10.12 10.37 -21.15
C GLY A 21 9.93 9.77 -19.75
N TRP A 22 10.67 8.71 -19.41
CA TRP A 22 10.61 8.08 -18.08
C TRP A 22 10.96 9.04 -16.93
N ARG A 23 11.94 9.93 -17.12
CA ARG A 23 12.28 10.95 -16.12
C ARG A 23 11.22 12.04 -15.96
N ARG A 24 10.39 12.28 -16.97
CA ARG A 24 9.40 13.37 -16.99
C ARG A 24 8.09 13.01 -16.28
N PHE A 25 7.78 11.72 -16.18
CA PHE A 25 6.55 11.22 -15.54
C PHE A 25 6.78 10.52 -14.20
N ARG A 26 8.04 10.46 -13.72
CA ARG A 26 8.37 9.79 -12.46
C ARG A 26 7.80 10.54 -11.27
N VAL A 27 7.08 9.81 -10.43
CA VAL A 27 6.58 10.29 -9.15
C VAL A 27 7.76 10.38 -8.17
N PRO A 28 8.01 11.54 -7.53
CA PRO A 28 9.04 11.65 -6.51
C PRO A 28 8.77 10.69 -5.36
N GLU A 29 9.81 10.01 -4.88
CA GLU A 29 9.74 9.10 -3.75
C GLU A 29 11.04 9.18 -2.94
N GLY A 30 10.91 8.95 -1.64
CA GLY A 30 12.02 8.88 -0.70
C GLY A 30 11.65 9.44 0.67
N ALA A 31 12.42 9.05 1.69
CA ALA A 31 12.26 9.60 3.02
C ALA A 31 12.37 11.13 2.98
N GLY A 32 11.29 11.82 3.35
CA GLY A 32 11.21 13.28 3.32
C GLY A 32 10.94 13.92 1.95
N ALA A 33 10.61 13.12 0.91
CA ALA A 33 10.19 13.64 -0.40
C ALA A 33 8.93 14.53 -0.28
N TYR A 34 8.04 14.17 0.64
CA TYR A 34 6.86 14.95 1.00
C TYR A 34 6.77 15.12 2.52
N PRO A 35 6.45 16.34 3.01
CA PRO A 35 6.18 16.52 4.43
C PRO A 35 4.92 15.72 4.83
N PRO A 36 4.89 15.13 6.03
CA PRO A 36 3.68 14.52 6.56
C PRO A 36 2.55 15.55 6.63
N ARG A 37 1.39 15.24 6.06
CA ARG A 37 0.18 16.05 6.17
C ARG A 37 -0.64 15.55 7.36
N TYR A 38 -0.49 16.18 8.51
CA TYR A 38 -1.30 15.87 9.68
C TYR A 38 -2.71 16.45 9.53
N PRO A 39 -3.75 15.76 10.04
CA PRO A 39 -5.11 16.23 9.91
C PRO A 39 -5.37 17.49 10.76
N PRO A 40 -6.12 18.49 10.25
CA PRO A 40 -6.69 19.56 11.09
C PRO A 40 -7.76 19.01 12.05
N GLN A 41 -8.30 19.88 12.91
CA GLN A 41 -9.29 19.46 13.91
C GLN A 41 -10.58 18.93 13.27
N ASP A 42 -11.00 19.44 12.11
CA ASP A 42 -12.25 19.16 11.41
C ASP A 42 -12.01 18.51 10.04
N PHE A 43 -11.08 17.56 9.99
CA PHE A 43 -10.63 16.94 8.74
C PHE A 43 -11.64 15.93 8.16
N GLU A 44 -12.55 15.42 8.98
CA GLU A 44 -13.60 14.49 8.57
C GLU A 44 -14.93 15.19 8.22
N ASP A 45 -15.53 14.80 7.09
CA ASP A 45 -16.83 15.29 6.60
C ASP A 45 -17.92 14.21 6.62
N GLY A 46 -17.63 13.06 7.22
CA GLY A 46 -18.49 11.88 7.24
C GLY A 46 -18.39 10.98 5.99
N SER A 47 -17.62 11.39 4.98
CA SER A 47 -17.26 10.53 3.84
C SER A 47 -16.11 9.60 4.23
N PHE A 48 -15.87 8.57 3.41
CA PHE A 48 -14.77 7.65 3.64
C PHE A 48 -13.42 8.30 3.35
N MET A 49 -12.44 8.00 4.18
CA MET A 49 -11.05 8.35 3.93
C MET A 49 -10.12 7.22 4.38
N LEU A 50 -9.07 7.00 3.61
CA LEU A 50 -7.93 6.20 4.04
C LEU A 50 -6.93 7.13 4.73
N CYS A 51 -6.36 6.73 5.85
CA CYS A 51 -5.28 7.47 6.51
C CYS A 51 -3.96 6.69 6.42
N LYS A 52 -2.84 7.40 6.27
CA LYS A 52 -1.50 6.82 6.32
C LYS A 52 -1.05 6.66 7.77
N LEU A 53 -0.65 5.45 8.15
CA LEU A 53 -0.03 5.19 9.44
C LEU A 53 1.44 5.59 9.43
N GLN A 54 1.81 6.58 10.25
CA GLN A 54 3.19 6.92 10.54
C GLN A 54 3.67 6.19 11.80
N TYR A 55 4.84 5.57 11.71
CA TYR A 55 5.48 4.82 12.79
C TYR A 55 6.99 5.03 12.81
N THR A 56 7.65 4.55 13.87
CA THR A 56 9.12 4.56 13.98
C THR A 56 9.71 3.30 13.37
N SER A 57 10.62 3.46 12.39
CA SER A 57 11.42 2.33 11.88
C SER A 57 12.56 2.01 12.84
N VAL A 58 12.64 0.77 13.31
CA VAL A 58 13.67 0.28 14.25
C VAL A 58 14.64 -0.70 13.60
N ARG A 59 14.44 -0.99 12.32
CA ARG A 59 15.23 -1.92 11.52
C ARG A 59 15.45 -1.33 10.12
N TYR A 60 16.62 -1.61 9.56
CA TYR A 60 16.92 -1.29 8.17
C TYR A 60 16.36 -2.36 7.22
N GLU A 61 15.77 -1.90 6.11
CA GLU A 61 15.33 -2.73 4.98
C GLU A 61 16.01 -2.23 3.71
N GLU A 62 16.48 -3.15 2.87
CA GLU A 62 17.06 -2.77 1.58
C GLU A 62 15.98 -2.18 0.67
N MET A 63 16.23 -0.99 0.10
CA MET A 63 15.26 -0.20 -0.68
C MET A 63 14.02 0.28 0.11
N GLY A 64 13.89 -0.07 1.40
CA GLY A 64 12.81 0.42 2.25
C GLY A 64 13.05 1.85 2.74
N ILE A 65 11.95 2.60 2.89
CA ILE A 65 11.94 3.97 3.42
C ILE A 65 10.95 4.14 4.57
N GLY A 66 10.55 3.03 5.19
CA GLY A 66 9.66 2.98 6.33
C GLY A 66 8.28 3.52 6.01
N TRP A 67 7.65 4.16 6.99
CA TRP A 67 6.26 4.62 6.85
C TRP A 67 6.04 5.53 5.64
N SER A 68 7.08 6.18 5.10
CA SER A 68 6.95 7.07 3.94
C SER A 68 6.85 6.36 2.58
N THR A 69 6.98 5.02 2.52
CA THR A 69 6.80 4.27 1.27
C THR A 69 5.41 4.54 0.68
N ASP A 70 5.36 4.73 -0.63
CA ASP A 70 4.18 5.07 -1.45
C ASP A 70 3.45 6.39 -1.11
N TYR A 71 3.96 7.15 -0.13
CA TYR A 71 3.29 8.36 0.32
C TYR A 71 3.69 9.58 -0.53
N PRO A 72 2.72 10.42 -0.97
CA PRO A 72 1.28 10.36 -0.68
C PRO A 72 0.44 9.69 -1.77
N TYR A 73 1.01 9.43 -2.94
CA TYR A 73 0.23 9.19 -4.15
C TYR A 73 -0.47 7.84 -4.15
N ALA A 74 0.04 6.83 -3.43
CA ALA A 74 -0.69 5.58 -3.32
C ALA A 74 -2.08 5.80 -2.70
N GLY A 75 -2.15 6.46 -1.55
CA GLY A 75 -3.42 6.73 -0.89
C GLY A 75 -4.33 7.61 -1.72
N ILE A 76 -3.80 8.67 -2.34
CA ILE A 76 -4.58 9.58 -3.18
C ILE A 76 -5.17 8.84 -4.40
N ASN A 77 -4.35 8.11 -5.16
CA ASN A 77 -4.78 7.44 -6.39
C ASN A 77 -5.77 6.31 -6.09
N LEU A 78 -5.53 5.53 -5.04
CA LEU A 78 -6.48 4.49 -4.62
C LEU A 78 -7.83 5.08 -4.24
N MET A 79 -7.85 6.20 -3.51
CA MET A 79 -9.08 6.90 -3.16
C MET A 79 -9.79 7.53 -4.36
N ILE A 80 -9.05 8.04 -5.35
CA ILE A 80 -9.62 8.48 -6.63
C ILE A 80 -10.34 7.31 -7.29
N ARG A 81 -9.66 6.16 -7.47
CA ARG A 81 -10.28 4.98 -8.12
C ARG A 81 -11.45 4.42 -7.35
N LEU A 82 -11.39 4.39 -6.01
CA LEU A 82 -12.55 3.99 -5.21
C LEU A 82 -13.76 4.87 -5.53
N SER A 83 -13.58 6.19 -5.64
CA SER A 83 -14.67 7.12 -5.95
C SER A 83 -15.19 7.03 -7.39
N GLU A 84 -14.33 6.64 -8.35
CA GLU A 84 -14.70 6.50 -9.75
C GLU A 84 -15.35 5.15 -10.07
N MET A 85 -14.89 4.07 -9.43
CA MET A 85 -15.34 2.71 -9.69
C MET A 85 -16.51 2.27 -8.80
N THR A 86 -16.80 3.03 -7.74
CA THR A 86 -17.88 2.71 -6.79
C THR A 86 -18.81 3.91 -6.55
N LYS A 87 -19.77 3.77 -5.64
CA LYS A 87 -20.62 4.87 -5.16
C LYS A 87 -20.19 5.42 -3.81
N THR A 88 -19.01 5.01 -3.33
CA THR A 88 -18.48 5.42 -2.02
C THR A 88 -18.13 6.92 -2.05
N PRO A 89 -18.74 7.74 -1.20
CA PRO A 89 -18.30 9.12 -1.00
C PRO A 89 -16.91 9.12 -0.37
N VAL A 90 -16.00 9.94 -0.92
CA VAL A 90 -14.64 10.09 -0.40
C VAL A 90 -14.40 11.52 0.04
N THR A 91 -13.76 11.70 1.19
CA THR A 91 -13.40 13.04 1.68
C THR A 91 -12.41 13.70 0.74
N LYS A 92 -12.67 14.96 0.37
CA LYS A 92 -11.88 15.74 -0.58
C LYS A 92 -11.36 17.03 0.03
N GLY A 93 -10.15 17.43 -0.35
CA GLY A 93 -9.56 18.70 0.04
C GLY A 93 -10.09 19.87 -0.81
N GLU A 94 -9.59 21.07 -0.52
CA GLU A 94 -9.98 22.31 -1.23
C GLU A 94 -9.73 22.25 -2.75
N ASN A 95 -8.74 21.47 -3.19
CA ASN A 95 -8.42 21.27 -4.60
C ASN A 95 -9.32 20.24 -5.30
N GLY A 96 -10.26 19.62 -4.58
CA GLY A 96 -11.18 18.60 -5.10
C GLY A 96 -10.58 17.19 -5.20
N GLU A 97 -9.33 16.99 -4.78
CA GLU A 97 -8.68 15.68 -4.71
C GLU A 97 -8.95 15.00 -3.36
N PRO A 98 -8.95 13.65 -3.30
CA PRO A 98 -9.11 12.94 -2.03
C PRO A 98 -8.04 13.32 -1.00
N THR A 99 -8.45 13.44 0.25
CA THR A 99 -7.51 13.67 1.35
C THR A 99 -6.83 12.38 1.78
N TYR A 100 -5.52 12.42 2.01
CA TYR A 100 -4.75 11.31 2.57
C TYR A 100 -3.92 11.81 3.75
N TRP A 101 -4.49 11.71 4.96
CA TRP A 101 -3.90 12.27 6.18
C TRP A 101 -2.95 11.28 6.85
N VAL A 102 -1.85 11.81 7.37
CA VAL A 102 -0.88 11.06 8.17
C VAL A 102 -1.29 11.10 9.63
N VAL A 103 -1.39 9.94 10.28
CA VAL A 103 -1.66 9.82 11.71
C VAL A 103 -0.63 8.91 12.37
N ARG A 104 -0.26 9.24 13.61
CA ARG A 104 0.47 8.34 14.50
C ARG A 104 -0.49 7.59 15.39
N LEU A 105 -0.06 6.45 15.92
CA LEU A 105 -0.85 5.69 16.88
C LEU A 105 -1.10 6.47 18.17
N THR A 106 -0.24 7.43 18.53
CA THR A 106 -0.40 8.30 19.69
C THR A 106 -1.38 9.45 19.48
N ASP A 107 -1.78 9.74 18.24
CA ASP A 107 -2.65 10.88 17.93
C ASP A 107 -4.12 10.53 18.24
N ASP A 108 -4.90 11.45 18.80
CA ASP A 108 -6.33 11.22 19.03
C ASP A 108 -7.15 11.22 17.74
N ALA A 109 -6.63 11.89 16.69
CA ALA A 109 -7.19 11.83 15.34
C ALA A 109 -7.23 10.40 14.76
N LEU A 110 -6.42 9.47 15.29
CA LEU A 110 -6.44 8.04 14.96
C LEU A 110 -7.86 7.47 14.96
N PHE A 111 -8.65 7.77 16.00
CA PHE A 111 -9.99 7.21 16.18
C PHE A 111 -11.05 7.82 15.23
N ARG A 112 -10.65 8.78 14.39
CA ARG A 112 -11.49 9.42 13.38
C ARG A 112 -11.14 8.96 11.96
N CYS A 113 -10.11 8.13 11.81
CA CYS A 113 -9.79 7.45 10.57
C CYS A 113 -10.51 6.09 10.51
N PRO A 114 -11.44 5.88 9.56
CA PRO A 114 -12.17 4.61 9.46
C PRO A 114 -11.25 3.44 9.06
N ALA A 115 -10.23 3.72 8.24
CA ALA A 115 -9.22 2.75 7.83
C ALA A 115 -7.82 3.38 7.81
N LEU A 116 -6.82 2.56 8.14
CA LEU A 116 -5.40 2.90 8.07
C LEU A 116 -4.70 2.05 7.00
N MET A 117 -3.70 2.65 6.36
CA MET A 117 -2.73 1.98 5.49
C MET A 117 -1.33 2.15 6.08
N GLY A 118 -0.62 1.05 6.32
CA GLY A 118 0.81 1.05 6.67
C GLY A 118 1.63 0.38 5.57
N SER A 119 2.62 1.05 5.00
CA SER A 119 3.58 0.44 4.06
C SER A 119 4.90 0.20 4.79
N ASP A 120 5.73 -0.73 4.30
CA ASP A 120 7.07 -1.06 4.85
C ASP A 120 7.07 -1.43 6.34
N VAL A 121 5.98 -2.07 6.79
CA VAL A 121 5.76 -2.40 8.20
C VAL A 121 6.76 -3.43 8.74
N GLY A 122 7.53 -4.08 7.88
CA GLY A 122 8.64 -4.94 8.25
C GLY A 122 9.80 -4.20 8.93
N THR A 123 9.79 -2.86 8.93
CA THR A 123 10.75 -2.03 9.69
C THR A 123 10.16 -1.45 10.98
N MET A 124 8.86 -1.61 11.21
CA MET A 124 8.13 -0.98 12.31
C MET A 124 8.64 -1.42 13.68
N GLY A 125 8.69 -0.49 14.64
CA GLY A 125 8.78 -0.78 16.06
C GLY A 125 7.70 -0.02 16.81
N LEU A 126 6.87 -0.74 17.56
CA LEU A 126 5.86 -0.20 18.45
C LEU A 126 6.41 -0.12 19.88
N SER A 127 6.23 1.05 20.49
CA SER A 127 6.26 1.21 21.95
C SER A 127 5.00 0.61 22.59
N ASP A 128 5.03 0.41 23.92
CA ASP A 128 3.89 -0.13 24.66
C ASP A 128 2.62 0.72 24.48
N ILE A 129 2.77 2.05 24.52
CA ILE A 129 1.63 2.97 24.32
C ILE A 129 1.08 2.91 22.89
N GLU A 130 1.92 2.73 21.88
CA GLU A 130 1.48 2.58 20.50
C GLU A 130 0.76 1.24 20.29
N ALA A 131 1.27 0.16 20.88
CA ALA A 131 0.63 -1.15 20.85
C ALA A 131 -0.75 -1.13 21.53
N GLU A 132 -0.87 -0.51 22.71
CA GLU A 132 -2.14 -0.33 23.42
C GLU A 132 -3.15 0.50 22.62
N ARG A 133 -2.69 1.58 21.96
CA ARG A 133 -3.57 2.43 21.16
C ARG A 133 -3.99 1.77 19.84
N LEU A 134 -3.09 1.04 19.17
CA LEU A 134 -3.44 0.24 17.99
C LEU A 134 -4.48 -0.82 18.36
N ARG A 135 -4.29 -1.52 19.47
CA ARG A 135 -5.27 -2.46 20.00
C ARG A 135 -6.64 -1.80 20.21
N ALA A 136 -6.67 -0.66 20.90
CA ALA A 136 -7.90 0.07 21.15
C ALA A 136 -8.59 0.53 19.85
N TYR A 137 -7.82 0.95 18.84
CA TYR A 137 -8.33 1.33 17.52
C TYR A 137 -9.04 0.15 16.83
N LEU A 138 -8.35 -0.99 16.73
CA LEU A 138 -8.86 -2.18 16.03
C LEU A 138 -10.09 -2.79 16.73
N LEU A 139 -10.06 -2.88 18.06
CA LEU A 139 -11.17 -3.42 18.85
C LEU A 139 -12.40 -2.50 18.88
N LYS A 140 -12.24 -1.21 18.60
CA LYS A 140 -13.34 -0.24 18.47
C LYS A 140 -13.96 -0.20 17.07
N GLY A 141 -13.50 -1.06 16.15
CA GLY A 141 -14.02 -1.14 14.79
C GLY A 141 -13.09 -0.55 13.73
N GLY A 142 -11.93 -0.01 14.11
CA GLY A 142 -10.92 0.41 13.16
C GLY A 142 -10.43 -0.74 12.28
N PHE A 143 -9.91 -0.39 11.11
CA PHE A 143 -9.39 -1.33 10.12
C PHE A 143 -7.96 -0.94 9.73
N LEU A 144 -7.04 -1.90 9.69
CA LEU A 144 -5.66 -1.67 9.29
C LEU A 144 -5.29 -2.57 8.12
N TRP A 145 -4.91 -1.98 7.00
CA TRP A 145 -4.22 -2.68 5.92
C TRP A 145 -2.72 -2.38 6.00
N VAL A 146 -1.90 -3.44 6.03
CA VAL A 146 -0.45 -3.33 5.90
C VAL A 146 0.08 -3.99 4.64
N ASP A 147 1.07 -3.35 4.03
CA ASP A 147 1.62 -3.69 2.70
C ASP A 147 3.12 -3.43 2.62
N ASP A 148 3.75 -3.83 1.51
CA ASP A 148 5.14 -3.57 1.15
C ASP A 148 6.15 -4.02 2.22
N PHE A 149 6.01 -5.24 2.72
CA PHE A 149 7.02 -5.84 3.60
C PHE A 149 7.37 -7.23 3.08
N TRP A 150 8.67 -7.53 3.12
CA TRP A 150 9.24 -8.61 2.33
C TRP A 150 10.10 -9.55 3.16
N GLY A 151 10.09 -10.81 2.75
CA GLY A 151 10.95 -11.86 3.25
C GLY A 151 10.67 -12.25 4.70
N THR A 152 11.44 -13.23 5.15
CA THR A 152 11.31 -13.78 6.50
C THR A 152 11.60 -12.70 7.57
N ALA A 153 12.56 -11.80 7.31
CA ALA A 153 12.91 -10.75 8.27
C ALA A 153 11.78 -9.71 8.45
N GLY A 154 11.19 -9.23 7.36
CA GLY A 154 10.05 -8.31 7.42
C GLY A 154 8.83 -8.97 8.08
N TRP A 155 8.56 -10.23 7.75
CA TRP A 155 7.49 -11.01 8.38
C TRP A 155 7.67 -11.15 9.89
N MET A 156 8.86 -11.55 10.35
CA MET A 156 9.14 -11.73 11.78
C MET A 156 9.02 -10.41 12.54
N GLN A 157 9.50 -9.31 11.98
CA GLN A 157 9.37 -8.00 12.62
C GLN A 157 7.90 -7.61 12.75
N TRP A 158 7.15 -7.60 11.64
CA TRP A 158 5.74 -7.22 11.65
C TRP A 158 4.90 -8.10 12.57
N SER A 159 5.03 -9.43 12.46
CA SER A 159 4.27 -10.38 13.27
C SER A 159 4.57 -10.24 14.77
N SER A 160 5.82 -9.94 15.15
CA SER A 160 6.20 -9.62 16.52
C SER A 160 5.53 -8.34 17.02
N GLU A 161 5.54 -7.27 16.21
CA GLU A 161 4.95 -5.98 16.60
C GLU A 161 3.43 -6.04 16.73
N ILE A 162 2.73 -6.62 15.75
CA ILE A 162 1.27 -6.74 15.83
C ILE A 162 0.83 -7.67 16.98
N HIS A 163 1.64 -8.66 17.34
CA HIS A 163 1.38 -9.52 18.50
C HIS A 163 1.40 -8.75 19.83
N LYS A 164 2.17 -7.65 19.95
CA LYS A 164 2.11 -6.78 21.14
C LYS A 164 0.73 -6.14 21.31
N ALA A 165 0.08 -5.75 20.20
CA ALA A 165 -1.25 -5.15 20.23
C ALA A 165 -2.37 -6.20 20.34
N LEU A 166 -2.22 -7.35 19.67
CA LEU A 166 -3.26 -8.38 19.55
C LEU A 166 -2.75 -9.78 19.92
N PRO A 167 -2.28 -10.01 21.16
CA PRO A 167 -1.65 -11.28 21.53
C PRO A 167 -2.59 -12.49 21.46
N GLU A 168 -3.90 -12.28 21.60
CA GLU A 168 -4.90 -13.34 21.56
C GLU A 168 -5.50 -13.63 20.19
N TYR A 169 -5.24 -12.79 19.18
CA TYR A 169 -5.84 -12.92 17.86
C TYR A 169 -4.82 -13.51 16.87
N PRO A 170 -5.05 -14.72 16.33
CA PRO A 170 -4.11 -15.36 15.43
C PRO A 170 -4.13 -14.71 14.04
N ILE A 171 -2.98 -14.72 13.39
CA ILE A 171 -2.87 -14.43 11.95
C ILE A 171 -3.24 -15.69 11.17
N PHE A 172 -4.08 -15.55 10.15
CA PHE A 172 -4.46 -16.65 9.25
C PHE A 172 -4.36 -16.24 7.78
N ASP A 173 -4.20 -17.23 6.89
CA ASP A 173 -4.26 -17.01 5.45
C ASP A 173 -5.71 -16.78 4.99
N ILE A 174 -5.95 -15.68 4.28
CA ILE A 174 -7.26 -15.36 3.72
C ILE A 174 -7.48 -16.24 2.48
N THR A 175 -8.42 -17.18 2.59
CA THR A 175 -8.72 -18.13 1.53
C THR A 175 -9.35 -17.46 0.31
N ARG A 176 -9.36 -18.14 -0.83
CA ARG A 176 -9.99 -17.64 -2.07
C ARG A 176 -11.47 -17.33 -1.89
N ASP A 177 -12.17 -18.08 -1.05
CA ASP A 177 -13.61 -17.93 -0.85
C ASP A 177 -13.99 -16.83 0.16
N HIS A 178 -13.01 -16.15 0.77
CA HIS A 178 -13.31 -15.11 1.76
C HIS A 178 -13.98 -13.89 1.08
N PRO A 179 -15.04 -13.29 1.66
CA PRO A 179 -15.80 -12.20 1.03
C PRO A 179 -14.97 -10.99 0.59
N ILE A 180 -13.90 -10.67 1.32
CA ILE A 180 -12.94 -9.61 0.97
C ILE A 180 -12.29 -9.76 -0.41
N ARG A 181 -12.40 -10.92 -1.06
CA ARG A 181 -11.85 -11.18 -2.40
C ARG A 181 -12.91 -11.15 -3.50
N HIS A 182 -14.16 -10.79 -3.14
CA HIS A 182 -15.33 -10.80 -4.01
C HIS A 182 -16.33 -9.67 -3.65
N MET A 183 -15.85 -8.54 -3.13
CA MET A 183 -16.73 -7.42 -2.75
C MET A 183 -17.32 -6.74 -3.99
N LEU A 184 -16.46 -6.43 -4.96
CA LEU A 184 -16.84 -5.91 -6.28
C LEU A 184 -16.18 -6.70 -7.41
N TYR A 185 -14.92 -7.09 -7.24
CA TYR A 185 -14.15 -7.82 -8.25
C TYR A 185 -13.77 -9.22 -7.76
N PRO A 186 -13.88 -10.26 -8.59
CA PRO A 186 -13.35 -11.57 -8.23
C PRO A 186 -11.81 -11.54 -8.24
N VAL A 187 -11.17 -11.81 -7.10
CA VAL A 187 -9.72 -11.87 -6.95
C VAL A 187 -9.28 -13.31 -6.67
N ASP A 188 -9.03 -14.08 -7.74
CA ASP A 188 -8.63 -15.49 -7.64
C ASP A 188 -7.20 -15.67 -7.12
N ASP A 189 -6.27 -14.85 -7.57
CA ASP A 189 -4.86 -14.88 -7.21
C ASP A 189 -4.43 -13.51 -6.67
N VAL A 190 -3.65 -13.52 -5.60
CA VAL A 190 -3.03 -12.32 -5.05
C VAL A 190 -1.74 -12.09 -5.83
N GLU A 191 -1.71 -11.03 -6.64
CA GLU A 191 -0.55 -10.72 -7.48
C GLU A 191 0.65 -10.35 -6.60
N GLN A 192 1.85 -10.76 -7.01
CA GLN A 192 3.08 -10.23 -6.45
C GLN A 192 3.49 -9.01 -7.27
N VAL A 193 3.22 -7.83 -6.73
CA VAL A 193 3.62 -6.54 -7.28
C VAL A 193 4.97 -6.18 -6.70
N THR A 194 5.86 -5.65 -7.52
CA THR A 194 7.21 -5.21 -7.12
C THR A 194 7.36 -3.74 -7.46
N ASN A 195 8.29 -3.08 -6.77
CA ASN A 195 8.66 -1.73 -7.09
C ASN A 195 9.10 -1.59 -8.56
N ILE A 196 8.73 -0.48 -9.18
CA ILE A 196 8.97 -0.23 -10.61
C ILE A 196 10.45 -0.31 -10.97
N ASN A 197 11.37 0.07 -10.08
CA ASN A 197 12.80 0.03 -10.36
C ASN A 197 13.30 -1.42 -10.48
N ASN A 198 12.81 -2.31 -9.63
CA ASN A 198 13.12 -3.73 -9.68
C ASN A 198 12.55 -4.38 -10.95
N TRP A 199 11.28 -4.08 -11.27
CA TRP A 199 10.65 -4.56 -12.52
C TRP A 199 11.46 -4.14 -13.74
N MET A 200 11.78 -2.85 -13.87
CA MET A 200 12.48 -2.33 -15.05
C MET A 200 13.89 -2.90 -15.19
N ARG A 201 14.56 -3.21 -14.06
CA ARG A 201 15.92 -3.77 -14.05
C ARG A 201 15.93 -5.27 -14.32
N THR A 202 14.98 -6.03 -13.78
CA THR A 202 15.09 -7.49 -13.69
C THR A 202 13.98 -8.25 -14.40
N ARG A 203 12.82 -7.60 -14.65
CA ARG A 203 11.58 -8.23 -15.10
C ARG A 203 11.10 -9.37 -14.17
N ASN A 204 11.47 -9.30 -12.90
CA ASN A 204 11.05 -10.22 -11.83
C ASN A 204 10.24 -9.43 -10.80
N THR A 205 9.27 -10.10 -10.17
CA THR A 205 8.38 -9.55 -9.14
C THR A 205 8.88 -9.79 -7.72
N SER A 206 9.85 -10.69 -7.53
CA SER A 206 10.40 -11.01 -6.21
C SER A 206 11.53 -10.04 -5.87
N GLU A 207 11.42 -9.34 -4.74
CA GLU A 207 12.46 -8.42 -4.27
C GLU A 207 13.46 -9.03 -3.29
N ARG A 208 13.19 -10.23 -2.78
CA ARG A 208 14.07 -10.97 -1.86
C ARG A 208 14.43 -12.36 -2.39
N GLY A 209 14.32 -12.55 -3.71
CA GLY A 209 14.65 -13.80 -4.37
C GLY A 209 13.86 -14.98 -3.81
N ALA A 210 14.57 -16.05 -3.43
CA ALA A 210 13.95 -17.24 -2.87
C ALA A 210 13.19 -17.02 -1.54
N ASP A 211 13.45 -15.91 -0.84
CA ASP A 211 12.77 -15.55 0.41
C ASP A 211 11.43 -14.81 0.19
N SER A 212 11.14 -14.39 -1.05
CA SER A 212 9.85 -13.81 -1.44
C SER A 212 9.26 -14.47 -2.69
N PRO A 213 9.05 -15.79 -2.72
CA PRO A 213 8.72 -16.52 -3.94
C PRO A 213 7.29 -16.26 -4.46
N HIS A 214 6.38 -15.80 -3.59
CA HIS A 214 5.02 -15.42 -3.92
C HIS A 214 4.45 -14.46 -2.87
N ALA A 215 3.43 -13.69 -3.23
CA ALA A 215 2.68 -12.85 -2.32
C ALA A 215 1.81 -13.69 -1.38
N ASN A 216 1.65 -13.24 -0.14
CA ASN A 216 0.70 -13.82 0.82
C ASN A 216 -0.35 -12.79 1.21
N PHE A 217 -1.58 -13.27 1.39
CA PHE A 217 -2.70 -12.44 1.84
C PHE A 217 -3.28 -13.02 3.12
N ARG A 218 -3.11 -12.27 4.21
CA ARG A 218 -3.40 -12.73 5.57
C ARG A 218 -4.24 -11.73 6.31
N GLY A 219 -4.88 -12.20 7.36
CA GLY A 219 -5.74 -11.37 8.19
C GLY A 219 -5.66 -11.71 9.67
N ILE A 220 -6.19 -10.79 10.47
CA ILE A 220 -6.55 -10.99 11.86
C ILE A 220 -8.02 -10.59 11.99
N ALA A 221 -8.84 -11.46 12.56
CA ALA A 221 -10.27 -11.23 12.73
C ALA A 221 -10.62 -11.08 14.23
N ASP A 222 -11.67 -10.31 14.52
CA ASP A 222 -12.26 -10.27 15.85
C ASP A 222 -13.10 -11.52 16.16
N GLU A 223 -13.65 -11.60 17.37
CA GLU A 223 -14.46 -12.75 17.83
C GLU A 223 -15.72 -12.99 16.98
N LYS A 224 -16.18 -11.99 16.21
CA LYS A 224 -17.33 -12.10 15.31
C LYS A 224 -16.93 -12.47 13.89
N GLY A 225 -15.63 -12.69 13.62
CA GLY A 225 -15.10 -13.01 12.31
C GLY A 225 -14.90 -11.80 11.40
N ARG A 226 -15.03 -10.56 11.91
CA ARG A 226 -14.73 -9.37 11.11
C ARG A 226 -13.22 -9.16 11.07
N LEU A 227 -12.64 -9.05 9.87
CA LEU A 227 -11.23 -8.67 9.72
C LEU A 227 -10.98 -7.28 10.32
N MET A 228 -10.04 -7.23 11.26
CA MET A 228 -9.49 -6.00 11.83
C MET A 228 -8.22 -5.57 11.10
N VAL A 229 -7.40 -6.55 10.73
CA VAL A 229 -6.12 -6.33 10.05
C VAL A 229 -6.07 -7.17 8.79
N VAL A 230 -5.60 -6.57 7.71
CA VAL A 230 -5.28 -7.24 6.45
C VAL A 230 -3.81 -6.99 6.13
N MET A 231 -3.13 -8.02 5.66
CA MET A 231 -1.70 -8.01 5.42
C MET A 231 -1.41 -8.56 4.03
N THR A 232 -0.75 -7.76 3.21
CA THR A 232 -0.19 -8.16 1.92
C THR A 232 1.33 -8.24 2.06
N HIS A 233 1.83 -9.46 2.22
CA HIS A 233 3.26 -9.76 2.44
C HIS A 233 3.93 -10.23 1.15
N ASN A 234 5.21 -9.92 0.96
CA ASN A 234 5.99 -10.25 -0.24
C ASN A 234 5.40 -9.63 -1.52
N THR A 235 4.88 -8.42 -1.40
CA THR A 235 4.29 -7.65 -2.49
C THR A 235 4.18 -6.19 -2.07
N ASP A 236 4.19 -5.31 -3.06
CA ASP A 236 4.01 -3.88 -2.94
C ASP A 236 2.77 -3.48 -3.76
N PHE A 237 1.58 -3.62 -3.19
CA PHE A 237 0.35 -3.25 -3.88
C PHE A 237 0.26 -1.74 -4.10
N GLY A 238 0.85 -0.92 -3.21
CA GLY A 238 1.00 0.53 -3.36
C GLY A 238 1.45 0.95 -4.75
N ASP A 239 2.48 0.28 -5.27
CA ASP A 239 3.06 0.57 -6.58
C ASP A 239 2.08 0.37 -7.75
N SER A 240 1.07 -0.49 -7.59
CA SER A 240 0.03 -0.73 -8.62
C SER A 240 -0.72 0.54 -8.99
N TRP A 241 -0.84 1.49 -8.07
CA TRP A 241 -1.59 2.73 -8.30
C TRP A 241 -0.75 3.98 -8.03
N GLU A 242 0.34 3.91 -7.28
CA GLU A 242 1.31 5.00 -7.18
C GLU A 242 2.01 5.25 -8.53
N ARG A 243 2.46 4.16 -9.20
CA ARG A 243 3.29 4.22 -10.41
C ARG A 243 2.52 4.07 -11.72
N GLU A 244 1.19 4.09 -11.65
CA GLU A 244 0.32 3.74 -12.78
C GLU A 244 0.55 4.59 -14.04
N SER A 245 1.08 5.80 -13.88
CA SER A 245 1.35 6.74 -14.98
C SER A 245 2.79 6.71 -15.50
N GLU A 246 3.71 6.01 -14.83
CA GLU A 246 5.14 6.06 -15.16
C GLU A 246 5.52 5.15 -16.34
N SER A 247 4.82 4.02 -16.49
CA SER A 247 5.09 3.03 -17.52
C SER A 247 3.81 2.28 -17.89
N ARG A 248 3.47 2.31 -19.18
CA ARG A 248 2.33 1.56 -19.72
C ARG A 248 2.45 0.05 -19.49
N GLU A 249 3.66 -0.48 -19.64
CA GLU A 249 3.92 -1.91 -19.43
C GLU A 249 3.69 -2.29 -17.96
N PHE A 250 4.18 -1.47 -17.04
CA PHE A 250 4.00 -1.68 -15.59
C PHE A 250 2.52 -1.59 -15.22
N PHE A 251 1.84 -0.57 -15.75
CA PHE A 251 0.40 -0.40 -15.60
C PHE A 251 -0.37 -1.64 -16.04
N GLU A 252 -0.20 -2.07 -17.29
CA GLU A 252 -0.93 -3.22 -17.84
C GLU A 252 -0.65 -4.52 -17.06
N ARG A 253 0.55 -4.64 -16.45
CA ARG A 253 0.95 -5.82 -15.69
C ARG A 253 0.37 -5.87 -14.28
N PHE A 254 0.38 -4.75 -13.55
CA PHE A 254 0.14 -4.72 -12.11
C PHE A 254 -1.13 -3.93 -11.72
N SER A 255 -1.41 -2.80 -12.37
CA SER A 255 -2.45 -1.87 -11.92
C SER A 255 -3.87 -2.48 -11.91
N PRO A 256 -4.39 -3.14 -12.96
CA PRO A 256 -5.75 -3.66 -12.95
C PRO A 256 -6.03 -4.66 -11.82
N LYS A 257 -5.11 -5.59 -11.59
CA LYS A 257 -5.25 -6.59 -10.52
C LYS A 257 -5.01 -5.97 -9.14
N GLY A 258 -4.07 -5.03 -9.03
CA GLY A 258 -3.85 -4.28 -7.81
C GLY A 258 -5.08 -3.49 -7.38
N TYR A 259 -5.71 -2.78 -8.31
CA TYR A 259 -6.97 -2.09 -8.05
C TYR A 259 -8.12 -3.03 -7.69
N ALA A 260 -8.23 -4.19 -8.33
CA ALA A 260 -9.27 -5.16 -8.01
C ALA A 260 -9.21 -5.57 -6.53
N LEU A 261 -8.02 -5.94 -6.03
CA LEU A 261 -7.85 -6.27 -4.61
C LEU A 261 -8.01 -5.03 -3.71
N GLY A 262 -7.38 -3.91 -4.07
CA GLY A 262 -7.41 -2.72 -3.22
C GLY A 262 -8.81 -2.15 -3.03
N ILE A 263 -9.62 -2.11 -4.09
CA ILE A 263 -11.03 -1.66 -3.99
C ILE A 263 -11.83 -2.62 -3.12
N ASP A 264 -11.64 -3.93 -3.28
CA ASP A 264 -12.34 -4.91 -2.48
C ASP A 264 -11.96 -4.84 -0.99
N VAL A 265 -10.69 -4.62 -0.67
CA VAL A 265 -10.23 -4.39 0.72
C VAL A 265 -10.87 -3.13 1.31
N LEU A 266 -10.94 -2.03 0.56
CA LEU A 266 -11.57 -0.80 1.05
C LEU A 266 -13.08 -0.94 1.20
N LEU A 267 -13.77 -1.59 0.25
CA LEU A 267 -15.20 -1.89 0.37
C LEU A 267 -15.49 -2.83 1.55
N TYR A 268 -14.61 -3.80 1.80
CA TYR A 268 -14.70 -4.62 2.99
C TYR A 268 -14.56 -3.73 4.24
N SER A 269 -13.56 -2.87 4.33
CA SER A 269 -13.39 -1.99 5.51
C SER A 269 -14.62 -1.12 5.85
N LEU A 270 -15.51 -0.87 4.87
CA LEU A 270 -16.72 -0.06 5.00
C LEU A 270 -17.98 -0.81 5.46
N THR A 271 -18.00 -2.14 5.41
CA THR A 271 -19.26 -2.92 5.39
C THR A 271 -19.52 -3.79 6.63
N HIS A 272 -18.77 -3.60 7.71
CA HIS A 272 -18.82 -4.46 8.91
C HIS A 272 -18.99 -3.70 10.22
#